data_AF-A0A953ELA1-F1
#
_entry.id   AF-A0A953ELA1-F1
#
_cell.length_a   1.000
_cell.length_b   1.000
_cell.length_c   1.000
_cell.angle_alpha   90.00
_cell.angle_beta   90.00
_cell.angle_gamma   90.00
#
_symmetry.space_group_name_H-M   'P 1'
#
loop_
_entity.id
_entity.type
_entity.pdbx_description
1 polymer ?
#
loop_
_entity_poly.entity_id
_entity_poly.type
_entity_poly.pdbx_seq_one_letter_code
_entity_poly.pdbx_strand_id
1 'polypeptide(L)'
;MFQSDFEAADVVYHRAGFDYAVINDRRYESGIGGRLTYNINRQLAVETEVNYTPGTKTLTELAQAGQSTNVPFSGGEKTQVLFGAKYGYRGKRFGVFAKVRPGFIHFRAFPYVVGKFVVYHNGQPYDMLVLSSEKPATFFNADVGGVFEYYTSKRTMIRFDIGDTIIHYNAQKPRDVNPTFTRHNLQMNFGFGFRF
;
A
#
# COMPACT_ATOMS: atom_id res chain seq x y z
N MET A 1 -2.80 -11.31 -3.36
CA MET A 1 -3.04 -10.13 -2.51
C MET A 1 -3.95 -9.16 -3.25
N PHE A 2 -4.97 -8.65 -2.58
CA PHE A 2 -5.83 -7.55 -3.02
C PHE A 2 -5.75 -6.46 -1.96
N GLN A 3 -5.49 -5.22 -2.35
CA GLN A 3 -5.40 -4.11 -1.42
C GLN A 3 -6.16 -2.90 -1.95
N SER A 4 -6.73 -2.10 -1.05
CA SER A 4 -7.12 -0.74 -1.40
C SER A 4 -5.86 0.02 -1.79
N ASP A 5 -5.83 0.50 -3.02
CA ASP A 5 -4.81 1.39 -3.53
C ASP A 5 -5.26 2.84 -3.35
N PHE A 6 -4.31 3.67 -2.96
CA PHE A 6 -4.51 5.08 -2.74
C PHE A 6 -3.28 5.86 -3.14
N GLU A 7 -3.51 6.87 -3.97
CA GLU A 7 -2.48 7.81 -4.39
C GLU A 7 -2.18 8.79 -3.27
N ALA A 8 -0.97 8.76 -2.71
CA ALA A 8 -0.57 9.67 -1.64
C ALA A 8 -0.73 11.16 -1.99
N ALA A 9 -0.70 11.49 -3.28
CA ALA A 9 -0.95 12.83 -3.80
C ALA A 9 -2.37 13.33 -3.47
N ASP A 10 -3.36 12.44 -3.38
CA ASP A 10 -4.76 12.79 -3.09
C ASP A 10 -4.92 13.48 -1.72
N VAL A 11 -4.19 13.04 -0.67
CA VAL A 11 -4.19 13.76 0.63
C VAL A 11 -3.65 15.19 0.48
N VAL A 12 -2.64 15.37 -0.36
CA VAL A 12 -2.06 16.69 -0.62
C VAL A 12 -3.07 17.58 -1.34
N TYR A 13 -3.77 17.03 -2.34
CA TYR A 13 -4.82 17.75 -3.07
C TYR A 13 -5.98 18.15 -2.16
N HIS A 14 -6.53 17.22 -1.37
CA HIS A 14 -7.58 17.54 -0.39
C HIS A 14 -7.12 18.61 0.61
N ARG A 15 -5.91 18.51 1.15
CA ARG A 15 -5.39 19.54 2.09
C ARG A 15 -5.15 20.89 1.43
N ALA A 16 -4.91 20.91 0.13
CA ALA A 16 -4.73 22.13 -0.65
C ALA A 16 -6.06 22.66 -1.25
N GLY A 17 -7.20 22.04 -0.95
CA GLY A 17 -8.53 22.49 -1.39
C GLY A 17 -8.95 22.00 -2.79
N PHE A 18 -8.25 21.00 -3.34
CA PHE A 18 -8.54 20.42 -4.65
C PHE A 18 -9.32 19.10 -4.49
N ASP A 19 -10.55 19.18 -3.96
CA ASP A 19 -11.35 18.00 -3.62
C ASP A 19 -11.84 17.22 -4.85
N TYR A 20 -11.92 17.87 -6.02
CA TYR A 20 -12.45 17.31 -7.27
C TYR A 20 -11.37 17.03 -8.32
N ALA A 21 -10.09 16.96 -7.91
CA ALA A 21 -9.03 16.59 -8.85
C ALA A 21 -9.25 15.17 -9.38
N VAL A 22 -9.11 14.96 -10.70
CA VAL A 22 -9.27 13.65 -11.36
C VAL A 22 -8.30 12.58 -10.80
N ILE A 23 -7.27 13.02 -10.07
CA ILE A 23 -6.23 12.22 -9.42
C ILE A 23 -6.73 11.60 -8.09
N ASN A 24 -7.84 12.12 -7.52
CA ASN A 24 -8.44 11.58 -6.30
C ASN A 24 -9.34 10.37 -6.64
N ASP A 25 -8.73 9.22 -6.91
CA ASP A 25 -9.42 7.98 -7.26
C ASP A 25 -9.05 6.84 -6.29
N ARG A 26 -10.07 6.14 -5.79
CA ARG A 26 -9.88 4.99 -4.89
C ARG A 26 -9.85 3.72 -5.73
N ARG A 27 -8.68 3.08 -5.78
CA ARG A 27 -8.44 1.92 -6.63
C ARG A 27 -8.27 0.66 -5.81
N TYR A 28 -8.33 -0.47 -6.50
CA TYR A 28 -7.96 -1.76 -5.95
C TYR A 28 -6.80 -2.30 -6.74
N GLU A 29 -5.76 -2.69 -6.03
CA GLU A 29 -4.58 -3.31 -6.60
C GLU A 29 -4.56 -4.79 -6.27
N SER A 30 -4.07 -5.57 -7.24
CA SER A 30 -3.76 -6.97 -7.04
C SER A 30 -2.26 -7.19 -7.14
N GLY A 31 -1.76 -8.11 -6.31
CA GLY A 31 -0.34 -8.43 -6.24
C GLY A 31 -0.12 -9.89 -5.87
N ILE A 32 1.13 -10.32 -6.03
CA ILE A 32 1.60 -11.65 -5.68
C ILE A 32 2.54 -11.57 -4.49
N GLY A 33 2.66 -12.64 -3.71
CA GLY A 33 3.53 -12.62 -2.54
C GLY A 33 3.96 -14.00 -2.08
N GLY A 34 5.09 -14.02 -1.39
CA GLY A 34 5.66 -15.20 -0.75
C GLY A 34 5.65 -15.03 0.77
N ARG A 35 5.42 -16.12 1.49
CA ARG A 35 5.36 -16.10 2.96
C ARG A 35 6.09 -17.30 3.55
N LEU A 36 6.79 -17.04 4.66
CA LEU A 36 7.37 -18.06 5.52
C LEU A 36 6.81 -17.93 6.93
N THR A 37 6.48 -19.06 7.53
CA THR A 37 5.91 -19.14 8.88
C THR A 37 6.68 -20.17 9.69
N TYR A 38 7.18 -19.76 10.85
CA TYR A 38 7.77 -20.65 11.84
C TYR A 38 6.88 -20.74 13.08
N ASN A 39 6.48 -21.97 13.41
CA ASN A 39 5.59 -22.22 14.54
C ASN A 39 6.43 -22.41 15.81
N ILE A 40 6.35 -21.45 16.74
CA ILE A 40 7.01 -21.56 18.05
C ILE A 40 6.26 -22.61 18.89
N ASN A 41 4.93 -22.54 18.90
CA ASN A 41 4.09 -23.54 19.54
C ASN A 41 2.78 -23.70 18.75
N ARG A 42 1.77 -24.35 19.36
CA ARG A 42 0.49 -24.60 18.69
C ARG A 42 -0.35 -23.32 18.47
N GLN A 43 -0.15 -22.30 19.29
CA GLN A 43 -0.93 -21.07 19.27
C GLN A 43 -0.18 -19.89 18.67
N LEU A 44 1.14 -19.82 18.86
CA LEU A 44 2.01 -18.72 18.46
C LEU A 44 2.93 -19.14 17.30
N ALA A 45 3.00 -18.29 16.29
CA ALA A 45 3.95 -18.42 15.19
C ALA A 45 4.50 -17.05 14.79
N VAL A 46 5.73 -17.03 14.29
CA VAL A 46 6.36 -15.87 13.66
C VAL A 46 6.29 -16.02 12.14
N GLU A 47 6.08 -14.91 11.45
CA GLU A 47 5.85 -14.87 10.02
C GLU A 47 6.63 -13.74 9.36
N THR A 48 7.07 -14.00 8.13
CA THR A 48 7.54 -12.97 7.21
C THR A 48 6.86 -13.12 5.87
N GLU A 49 6.53 -11.99 5.24
CA GLU A 49 5.90 -11.95 3.93
C GLU A 49 6.51 -10.86 3.08
N VAL A 50 6.69 -11.19 1.79
CA VAL A 50 7.08 -10.26 0.76
C VAL A 50 5.96 -10.22 -0.26
N ASN A 51 5.41 -9.04 -0.49
CA ASN A 51 4.39 -8.78 -1.48
C ASN A 51 4.94 -7.87 -2.57
N TYR A 52 4.60 -8.20 -3.80
CA TYR A 52 4.88 -7.41 -4.99
C TYR A 52 3.57 -7.07 -5.68
N THR A 53 3.31 -5.78 -5.82
CA THR A 53 2.19 -5.25 -6.58
C THR A 53 2.74 -4.63 -7.85
N PRO A 54 2.46 -5.21 -9.04
CA PRO A 54 2.81 -4.58 -10.30
C PRO A 54 2.09 -3.23 -10.40
N GLY A 55 2.85 -2.18 -10.68
CA GLY A 55 2.32 -0.81 -10.74
C GLY A 55 1.49 -0.57 -12.00
N THR A 56 0.60 0.42 -11.94
CA THR A 56 0.11 1.09 -13.15
C THR A 56 1.16 2.06 -13.69
N LYS A 57 0.96 2.52 -14.94
CA LYS A 57 1.88 3.40 -15.64
C LYS A 57 2.23 4.63 -14.79
N THR A 58 3.52 4.99 -14.79
CA THR A 58 4.02 6.20 -14.12
C THR A 58 3.55 7.47 -14.84
N LEU A 59 3.56 8.63 -14.18
CA LEU A 59 3.34 9.94 -14.81
C LEU A 59 4.28 10.14 -15.98
N THR A 60 5.54 9.72 -15.82
CA THR A 60 6.56 9.82 -16.86
C THR A 60 6.20 8.96 -18.07
N GLU A 61 5.73 7.73 -17.85
CA GLU A 61 5.28 6.83 -18.91
C GLU A 61 3.99 7.32 -19.60
N LEU A 62 3.06 7.93 -18.85
CA LEU A 62 1.84 8.53 -19.41
C LEU A 62 2.17 9.75 -20.28
N ALA A 63 3.07 10.62 -19.79
CA ALA A 63 3.54 11.80 -20.53
C ALA A 63 4.29 11.40 -21.81
N GLN A 64 5.16 10.39 -21.75
CA GLN A 64 5.87 9.85 -22.93
C GLN A 64 4.95 9.17 -23.93
N ALA A 65 3.86 8.55 -23.46
CA ALA A 65 2.84 7.95 -24.32
C ALA A 65 1.89 8.97 -24.95
N GLY A 66 2.09 10.28 -24.74
CA GLY A 66 1.21 11.34 -25.24
C GLY A 66 -0.20 11.30 -24.63
N GLN A 67 -0.38 10.58 -23.51
CA GLN A 67 -1.66 10.48 -22.82
C GLN A 67 -1.78 11.64 -21.82
N SER A 68 -3.00 12.16 -21.68
CA SER A 68 -3.28 13.23 -20.71
C SER A 68 -2.87 12.79 -19.30
N THR A 69 -2.15 13.65 -18.58
CA THR A 69 -1.74 13.44 -17.17
C THR A 69 -2.91 13.49 -16.19
N ASN A 70 -4.14 13.58 -16.70
CA ASN A 70 -5.39 13.46 -15.94
C ASN A 70 -5.80 12.00 -15.70
N VAL A 71 -4.96 11.01 -16.04
CA VAL A 71 -5.21 9.60 -15.70
C VAL A 71 -4.55 9.33 -14.34
N PRO A 72 -5.27 8.78 -13.34
CA PRO A 72 -4.65 8.50 -12.05
C PRO A 72 -3.52 7.47 -12.22
N PHE A 73 -2.40 7.66 -11.53
CA PHE A 73 -1.15 6.88 -11.61
C PHE A 73 -0.74 6.40 -10.21
N SER A 74 -0.50 5.10 -10.03
CA SER A 74 -0.32 4.48 -8.70
C SER A 74 1.09 4.66 -8.06
N GLY A 75 1.91 5.56 -8.59
CA GLY A 75 3.28 5.71 -8.12
C GLY A 75 4.18 4.49 -8.38
N GLY A 76 3.87 3.75 -9.45
CA GLY A 76 4.62 2.62 -9.97
C GLY A 76 4.52 1.35 -9.12
N GLU A 77 5.47 0.45 -9.35
CA GLU A 77 5.54 -0.84 -8.66
C GLU A 77 5.77 -0.67 -7.16
N LYS A 78 5.10 -1.53 -6.37
CA LYS A 78 5.20 -1.51 -4.91
C LYS A 78 5.72 -2.85 -4.42
N THR A 79 6.73 -2.78 -3.55
CA THR A 79 7.23 -3.95 -2.83
C THR A 79 7.04 -3.74 -1.35
N GLN A 80 6.35 -4.66 -0.69
CA GLN A 80 6.08 -4.59 0.74
C GLN A 80 6.70 -5.80 1.43
N VAL A 81 7.40 -5.55 2.52
CA VAL A 81 8.00 -6.58 3.35
C VAL A 81 7.43 -6.45 4.76
N LEU A 82 6.91 -7.55 5.28
CA LEU A 82 6.27 -7.64 6.58
C LEU A 82 6.98 -8.69 7.44
N PHE A 83 7.10 -8.39 8.73
CA PHE A 83 7.61 -9.30 9.75
C PHE A 83 6.68 -9.22 10.95
N GLY A 84 6.32 -10.34 11.54
CA GLY A 84 5.46 -10.29 12.71
C GLY A 84 5.12 -11.63 13.29
N ALA A 85 4.04 -11.65 14.06
CA ALA A 85 3.55 -12.84 14.70
C ALA A 85 2.06 -13.01 14.48
N LYS A 86 1.62 -14.27 14.57
CA LYS A 86 0.21 -14.61 14.70
C LYS A 86 -0.01 -15.45 15.95
N TYR A 87 -1.15 -15.20 16.60
CA TYR A 87 -1.57 -15.91 17.79
C TYR A 87 -3.03 -16.35 17.65
N GLY A 88 -3.32 -17.59 18.02
CA GLY A 88 -4.70 -18.07 17.99
C GLY A 88 -4.85 -19.59 18.09
N TYR A 89 -5.97 -20.08 17.58
CA TYR A 89 -6.35 -21.48 17.67
C TYR A 89 -5.89 -22.26 16.44
N ARG A 90 -5.25 -23.42 16.68
CA ARG A 90 -4.86 -24.38 15.64
C ARG A 90 -5.46 -25.76 15.90
N GLY A 91 -6.49 -26.10 15.13
CA GLY A 91 -7.12 -27.41 15.13
C GLY A 91 -6.50 -28.39 14.14
N LYS A 92 -7.18 -29.52 13.92
CA LYS A 92 -6.77 -30.55 12.94
C LYS A 92 -7.15 -30.19 11.51
N ARG A 93 -8.28 -29.49 11.30
CA ARG A 93 -8.83 -29.14 9.98
C ARG A 93 -8.79 -27.66 9.67
N PHE A 94 -8.85 -26.81 10.69
CA PHE A 94 -8.80 -25.37 10.52
C PHE A 94 -8.00 -24.70 11.64
N GLY A 95 -7.53 -23.49 11.36
CA GLY A 95 -6.91 -22.58 12.32
C GLY A 95 -7.43 -21.17 12.14
N VAL A 96 -7.53 -20.43 13.23
CA VAL A 96 -7.95 -19.03 13.26
C VAL A 96 -6.96 -18.26 14.12
N PHE A 97 -6.35 -17.22 13.56
CA PHE A 97 -5.31 -16.45 14.23
C PHE A 97 -5.54 -14.97 14.08
N ALA A 98 -5.25 -14.21 15.14
CA ALA A 98 -4.98 -12.79 15.03
C ALA A 98 -3.51 -12.60 14.59
N LYS A 99 -3.24 -11.58 13.77
CA LYS A 99 -1.90 -11.23 13.28
C LYS A 99 -1.57 -9.77 13.53
N VAL A 100 -0.30 -9.50 13.83
CA VAL A 100 0.31 -8.17 13.91
C VAL A 100 1.66 -8.23 13.23
N ARG A 101 1.87 -7.36 12.23
CA ARG A 101 3.04 -7.42 11.35
C ARG A 101 3.54 -6.02 10.99
N PRO A 102 4.53 -5.47 11.71
CA PRO A 102 5.28 -4.31 11.23
C PRO A 102 6.06 -4.62 9.95
N GLY A 103 6.41 -3.59 9.20
CA GLY A 103 7.14 -3.73 7.97
C GLY A 103 7.43 -2.42 7.26
N PHE A 104 7.84 -2.55 6.01
CA PHE A 104 8.09 -1.43 5.13
C PHE A 104 7.45 -1.67 3.77
N ILE A 105 6.93 -0.60 3.18
CA ILE A 105 6.48 -0.56 1.80
C ILE A 105 7.37 0.40 1.00
N HIS A 106 7.87 -0.08 -0.12
CA HIS A 106 8.69 0.67 -1.06
C HIS A 106 7.89 0.93 -2.34
N PHE A 107 7.85 2.19 -2.74
CA PHE A 107 7.26 2.68 -3.98
C PHE A 107 8.39 3.02 -4.94
N ARG A 108 8.36 2.48 -6.15
CA ARG A 108 9.37 2.78 -7.18
C ARG A 108 9.28 4.23 -7.66
N ALA A 109 8.07 4.78 -7.75
CA ALA A 109 7.80 6.06 -8.37
C ALA A 109 6.81 6.87 -7.52
N PHE A 110 7.11 7.12 -6.25
CA PHE A 110 6.20 7.82 -5.35
C PHE A 110 5.96 9.27 -5.82
N PRO A 111 4.70 9.67 -6.05
CA PRO A 111 4.38 11.01 -6.49
C PRO A 111 4.43 12.00 -5.34
N TYR A 112 4.98 13.19 -5.59
CA TYR A 112 4.95 14.29 -4.64
C TYR A 112 4.81 15.64 -5.34
N VAL A 113 4.31 16.63 -4.60
CA VAL A 113 4.18 18.01 -5.08
C VAL A 113 5.53 18.71 -4.98
N VAL A 114 5.99 19.27 -6.09
CA VAL A 114 7.30 19.92 -6.22
C VAL A 114 7.23 21.40 -5.80
N GLY A 115 6.05 22.02 -5.89
CA GLY A 115 5.84 23.38 -5.40
C GLY A 115 4.40 23.85 -5.54
N LYS A 116 4.07 24.89 -4.77
CA LYS A 116 2.84 25.67 -4.87
C LYS A 116 3.21 27.05 -5.40
N PHE A 117 2.56 27.48 -6.47
CA PHE A 117 2.76 28.78 -7.10
C PHE A 117 1.42 29.52 -7.17
N VAL A 118 1.47 30.85 -7.09
CA VAL A 118 0.30 31.70 -7.38
C VAL A 118 0.45 32.19 -8.81
N VAL A 119 -0.51 31.85 -9.66
CA VAL A 119 -0.57 32.29 -11.06
C VAL A 119 -1.71 33.30 -11.20
N TYR A 120 -1.46 34.40 -11.89
CA TYR A 120 -2.50 35.40 -12.16
C TYR A 120 -3.13 35.15 -13.51
N HIS A 121 -4.45 34.94 -13.55
CA HIS A 121 -5.22 34.87 -14.78
C HIS A 121 -6.33 35.93 -14.72
N ASN A 122 -6.38 36.83 -15.71
CA ASN A 122 -7.29 37.99 -15.73
C ASN A 122 -7.28 38.83 -14.43
N GLY A 123 -6.09 39.01 -13.83
CA GLY A 123 -5.91 39.80 -12.61
C GLY A 123 -6.36 39.10 -11.31
N GLN A 124 -6.93 37.89 -11.40
CA GLN A 124 -7.29 37.09 -10.24
C GLN A 124 -6.17 36.09 -9.91
N PRO A 125 -5.78 35.96 -8.62
CA PRO A 125 -4.81 34.96 -8.21
C PRO A 125 -5.44 33.56 -8.20
N TYR A 126 -4.75 32.59 -8.78
CA TYR A 126 -5.07 31.18 -8.74
C TYR A 126 -3.90 30.41 -8.12
N ASP A 127 -4.21 29.55 -7.15
CA ASP A 127 -3.23 28.60 -6.63
C ASP A 127 -3.02 27.47 -7.65
N MET A 128 -1.76 27.24 -8.03
CA MET A 128 -1.36 26.14 -8.89
C MET A 128 -0.40 25.22 -8.14
N LEU A 129 -0.72 23.93 -8.11
CA LEU A 129 0.18 22.88 -7.61
C LEU A 129 0.91 22.24 -8.77
N VAL A 130 2.24 22.20 -8.68
CA VAL A 130 3.07 21.50 -9.66
C VAL A 130 3.37 20.11 -9.14
N LEU A 131 2.79 19.12 -9.81
CA LEU A 131 3.05 17.71 -9.60
C LEU A 131 4.10 17.27 -10.62
N SER A 132 5.33 16.99 -10.18
CA SER A 132 6.37 16.67 -11.17
C SER A 132 7.64 16.03 -10.63
N SER A 133 7.55 15.10 -9.70
CA SER A 133 8.67 14.18 -9.53
C SER A 133 8.22 12.89 -8.89
N GLU A 134 8.48 11.81 -9.59
CA GLU A 134 8.34 10.45 -9.09
C GLU A 134 9.71 10.06 -8.56
N LYS A 135 9.80 9.73 -7.27
CA LYS A 135 11.05 9.22 -6.70
C LYS A 135 10.81 7.94 -5.91
N PRO A 136 11.80 7.05 -5.83
CA PRO A 136 11.70 5.91 -4.94
C PRO A 136 11.50 6.38 -3.49
N ALA A 137 10.52 5.84 -2.80
CA ALA A 137 10.24 6.18 -1.41
C ALA A 137 9.83 4.95 -0.60
N THR A 138 10.33 4.87 0.63
CA THR A 138 10.03 3.78 1.56
C THR A 138 9.32 4.34 2.78
N PHE A 139 8.23 3.69 3.17
CA PHE A 139 7.42 4.06 4.32
C PHE A 139 7.26 2.90 5.28
N PHE A 140 7.19 3.22 6.57
CA PHE A 140 6.84 2.23 7.58
C PHE A 140 5.36 1.86 7.44
N ASN A 141 5.05 0.59 7.64
CA ASN A 141 3.67 0.14 7.72
C ASN A 141 3.49 -0.95 8.78
N ALA A 142 2.27 -1.09 9.28
CA ALA A 142 1.87 -2.12 10.23
C ALA A 142 0.55 -2.75 9.77
N ASP A 143 0.54 -4.07 9.59
CA ASP A 143 -0.66 -4.83 9.25
C ASP A 143 -1.21 -5.53 10.50
N VAL A 144 -2.50 -5.29 10.79
CA VAL A 144 -3.22 -5.90 11.91
C VAL A 144 -4.47 -6.57 11.36
N GLY A 145 -4.70 -7.83 11.72
CA GLY A 145 -5.86 -8.52 11.16
C GLY A 145 -6.06 -9.95 11.62
N GLY A 146 -6.84 -10.68 10.83
CA GLY A 146 -7.18 -12.08 11.03
C GLY A 146 -6.65 -12.98 9.92
N VAL A 147 -6.44 -14.24 10.29
CA VAL A 147 -5.99 -15.32 9.41
C VAL A 147 -6.91 -16.51 9.62
N PHE A 148 -7.44 -17.04 8.52
CA PHE A 148 -8.11 -18.32 8.47
C PHE A 148 -7.26 -19.32 7.68
N GLU A 149 -6.96 -20.46 8.26
CA GLU A 149 -6.25 -21.57 7.61
C GLU A 149 -7.16 -22.79 7.54
N TYR A 150 -7.24 -23.41 6.36
CA TYR A 150 -7.87 -24.71 6.16
C TYR A 150 -6.81 -25.75 5.79
N TYR A 151 -6.68 -26.79 6.61
CA TYR A 151 -5.69 -27.84 6.44
C TYR A 151 -6.25 -28.96 5.56
N THR A 152 -6.06 -28.82 4.24
CA THR A 152 -6.49 -29.82 3.25
C THR A 152 -5.82 -31.17 3.48
N SER A 153 -4.57 -31.19 3.97
CA SER A 153 -3.86 -32.41 4.37
C SER A 153 -2.88 -32.14 5.52
N LYS A 154 -2.10 -33.15 5.93
CA LYS A 154 -1.00 -32.96 6.90
C LYS A 154 0.11 -32.03 6.38
N ARG A 155 0.23 -31.85 5.06
CA ARG A 155 1.30 -31.09 4.40
C ARG A 155 0.81 -29.88 3.59
N THR A 156 -0.49 -29.70 3.39
CA THR A 156 -1.03 -28.64 2.54
C THR A 156 -2.11 -27.85 3.25
N MET A 157 -2.15 -26.54 2.99
CA MET A 157 -3.16 -25.65 3.55
C MET A 157 -3.59 -24.59 2.54
N ILE A 158 -4.85 -24.18 2.65
CA ILE A 158 -5.38 -22.98 2.04
C ILE A 158 -5.46 -21.92 3.13
N ARG A 159 -5.08 -20.69 2.81
CA ARG A 159 -5.06 -19.58 3.76
C ARG A 159 -5.78 -18.37 3.19
N PHE A 160 -6.59 -17.75 4.02
CA PHE A 160 -7.25 -16.49 3.77
C PHE A 160 -6.90 -15.50 4.86
N ASP A 161 -6.41 -14.33 4.48
CA ASP A 161 -6.07 -13.25 5.40
C ASP A 161 -6.90 -12.02 5.09
N ILE A 162 -7.33 -11.34 6.15
CA ILE A 162 -7.93 -10.01 6.08
C ILE A 162 -7.26 -9.14 7.14
N GLY A 163 -6.83 -7.94 6.77
CA GLY A 163 -6.17 -7.05 7.70
C GLY A 163 -6.25 -5.60 7.27
N ASP A 164 -6.10 -4.72 8.25
CA ASP A 164 -5.93 -3.30 8.04
C ASP A 164 -4.43 -2.99 8.08
N THR A 165 -3.91 -2.52 6.94
CA THR A 165 -2.53 -2.09 6.78
C THR A 165 -2.44 -0.59 6.96
N ILE A 166 -1.86 -0.21 8.10
CA ILE A 166 -1.63 1.17 8.51
C ILE A 166 -0.27 1.60 7.94
N ILE A 167 -0.26 2.57 7.02
CA ILE A 167 0.96 3.12 6.42
C ILE A 167 1.20 4.52 6.97
N HIS A 168 2.41 4.75 7.47
CA HIS A 168 2.84 6.06 7.96
C HIS A 168 3.72 6.75 6.91
N TYR A 169 3.17 7.78 6.28
CA TYR A 169 3.84 8.56 5.25
C TYR A 169 4.59 9.73 5.88
N ASN A 170 5.92 9.64 5.91
CA ASN A 170 6.78 10.73 6.37
C ASN A 170 6.75 11.90 5.38
N ALA A 171 6.79 13.13 5.90
CA ALA A 171 6.82 14.34 5.09
C ALA A 171 7.94 14.29 4.04
N GLN A 172 7.56 14.50 2.78
CA GLN A 172 8.50 14.62 1.67
C GLN A 172 8.94 16.07 1.52
N LYS A 173 10.14 16.32 1.00
CA LYS A 173 10.53 17.68 0.61
C LYS A 173 9.87 18.04 -0.73
N PRO A 174 9.29 19.24 -0.88
CA PRO A 174 9.13 20.30 0.12
C PRO A 174 8.04 19.97 1.16
N ARG A 175 8.33 20.18 2.46
CA ARG A 175 7.51 19.67 3.59
C ARG A 175 6.21 20.44 3.82
N ASP A 176 6.21 21.70 3.42
CA ASP A 176 5.08 22.63 3.42
C ASP A 176 3.91 22.12 2.58
N VAL A 177 4.20 21.50 1.44
CA VAL A 177 3.18 20.93 0.54
C VAL A 177 3.04 19.42 0.68
N ASN A 178 4.03 18.70 1.22
CA ASN A 178 3.94 17.24 1.44
C ASN A 178 4.05 16.89 2.94
N PRO A 179 2.98 17.11 3.73
CA PRO A 179 3.00 16.87 5.16
C PRO A 179 3.04 15.37 5.52
N THR A 180 3.31 15.08 6.79
CA THR A 180 3.19 13.71 7.32
C THR A 180 1.73 13.33 7.50
N PHE A 181 1.37 12.10 7.17
CA PHE A 181 0.03 11.56 7.40
C PHE A 181 0.06 10.04 7.57
N THR A 182 -1.01 9.49 8.12
CA THR A 182 -1.18 8.04 8.30
C THR A 182 -2.43 7.59 7.57
N ARG A 183 -2.41 6.39 6.99
CA ARG A 183 -3.55 5.84 6.27
C ARG A 183 -3.78 4.37 6.57
N HIS A 184 -5.06 4.00 6.55
CA HIS A 184 -5.56 2.65 6.74
C HIS A 184 -5.96 2.06 5.38
N ASN A 185 -5.44 0.89 5.05
CA ASN A 185 -5.72 0.20 3.80
C ASN A 185 -6.12 -1.24 4.10
N LEU A 186 -7.37 -1.59 3.76
CA LEU A 186 -7.84 -2.96 3.85
C LEU A 186 -7.08 -3.83 2.84
N GLN A 187 -6.42 -4.88 3.35
CA GLN A 187 -5.72 -5.88 2.57
C GLN A 187 -6.37 -7.26 2.77
N MET A 188 -6.63 -7.94 1.67
CA MET A 188 -7.09 -9.32 1.64
C MET A 188 -6.08 -10.19 0.90
N ASN A 189 -5.80 -11.38 1.41
CA ASN A 189 -4.91 -12.32 0.74
C ASN A 189 -5.53 -13.71 0.70
N PHE A 190 -5.33 -14.40 -0.41
CA PHE A 190 -5.69 -15.80 -0.60
C PHE A 190 -4.45 -16.53 -1.09
N GLY A 191 -4.10 -17.65 -0.45
CA GLY A 191 -2.88 -18.36 -0.75
C GLY A 191 -2.95 -19.85 -0.47
N PHE A 192 -2.06 -20.58 -1.13
CA PHE A 192 -1.80 -22.00 -0.90
C PHE A 192 -0.44 -22.16 -0.22
N GLY A 193 -0.35 -23.06 0.75
CA GLY A 193 0.85 -23.28 1.54
C GLY A 193 1.22 -24.76 1.67
N PHE A 194 2.52 -25.02 1.76
CA PHE A 194 3.08 -26.34 2.05
C PHE A 194 3.75 -26.34 3.43
N ARG A 195 3.62 -27.45 4.16
CA ARG A 195 4.24 -27.67 5.47
C ARG A 195 5.32 -28.74 5.35
N PHE A 196 6.54 -28.35 5.69
CA PHE A 196 7.69 -29.23 5.86
C PHE A 196 7.84 -29.65 7.33
#